data_AF-A0A133VLD7-F1
#
_entry.id   AF-A0A133VLD7-F1
#
_cell.length_a   1.000
_cell.length_b   1.000
_cell.length_c   1.000
_cell.angle_alpha   90.00
_cell.angle_beta   90.00
_cell.angle_gamma   90.00
#
_symmetry.space_group_name_H-M   'P 1'
#
loop_
_entity.id
_entity.type
_entity.pdbx_description
1 polymer ?
#
loop_
_entity_poly.entity_id
_entity_poly.type
_entity_poly.pdbx_seq_one_letter_code
_entity_poly.pdbx_strand_id
1 'polypeptide(L)'
;MMKKISGKRIGQETVDYFEELFDLSLTKEDMLEMMPGLLLFLTRRPEMVDPVIEKMMNMMDEMNIDADHDLLIEMMPAVAKAIDREPGHGGKVFEIMVPMMEAFDLKMNWRVMNNVKGIMMKTVLKHPRIIPKMMGTMPKMMDFGFLKNIFQEVN
;
A
#
# COMPACT_ATOMS: atom_id res chain seq x y z
N MET A 1 -3.17 49.23 0.39
CA MET A 1 -2.18 48.13 0.39
C MET A 1 -2.94 46.81 0.45
N MET A 2 -2.98 46.06 -0.65
CA MET A 2 -3.58 44.72 -0.69
C MET A 2 -2.65 43.72 -0.01
N LYS A 3 -3.18 42.96 0.96
CA LYS A 3 -2.49 41.82 1.57
C LYS A 3 -2.28 40.74 0.50
N LYS A 4 -1.02 40.43 0.20
CA LYS A 4 -0.64 39.26 -0.62
C LYS A 4 -1.13 38.00 0.09
N ILE A 5 -2.10 37.32 -0.51
CA ILE A 5 -2.47 35.96 -0.13
C ILE A 5 -1.31 35.08 -0.61
N SER A 6 -0.48 34.64 0.33
CA SER A 6 0.64 33.73 0.07
C SER A 6 0.07 32.39 -0.39
N GLY A 7 0.18 32.10 -1.69
CA GLY A 7 -0.23 30.84 -2.28
C GLY A 7 0.71 29.71 -1.90
N LYS A 8 0.68 29.24 -0.65
CA LYS A 8 1.06 27.87 -0.36
C LYS A 8 0.05 27.00 -1.11
N ARG A 9 0.51 26.33 -2.17
CA ARG A 9 -0.33 25.42 -2.95
C ARG A 9 -0.79 24.32 -1.99
N ILE A 10 -2.06 23.93 -2.06
CA ILE A 10 -2.70 22.92 -1.21
C ILE A 10 -1.88 21.61 -1.12
N GLY A 11 -1.04 21.32 -2.12
CA GLY A 11 -0.08 20.21 -2.10
C GLY A 11 1.05 20.36 -1.07
N GLN A 12 1.62 21.56 -0.90
CA GLN A 12 2.75 21.79 0.02
C GLN A 12 2.33 21.61 1.48
N GLU A 13 1.17 22.14 1.89
CA GLU A 13 0.65 21.95 3.26
C GLU A 13 0.33 20.49 3.58
N THR A 14 -0.03 19.71 2.55
CA THR A 14 -0.29 18.27 2.73
C THR A 14 1.03 17.49 2.84
N VAL A 15 2.05 17.88 2.07
CA VAL A 15 3.41 17.34 2.19
C VAL A 15 4.02 17.69 3.55
N ASP A 16 3.91 18.95 3.98
CA ASP A 16 4.35 19.45 5.29
C ASP A 16 3.65 18.65 6.44
N TYR A 17 2.35 18.36 6.33
CA TYR A 17 1.62 17.51 7.30
C TYR A 17 2.12 16.06 7.31
N PHE A 18 2.49 15.50 6.16
CA PHE A 18 3.13 14.19 6.12
C PHE A 18 4.57 14.24 6.64
N GLU A 19 5.30 15.35 6.50
CA GLU A 19 6.61 15.57 7.13
C GLU A 19 6.53 15.59 8.64
N GLU A 20 5.53 16.26 9.21
CA GLU A 20 5.28 16.20 10.66
C GLU A 20 4.81 14.82 11.15
N LEU A 21 4.06 14.07 10.33
CA LEU A 21 3.62 12.71 10.66
C LEU A 21 4.74 11.67 10.59
N PHE A 22 5.77 11.93 9.77
CA PHE A 22 6.89 11.04 9.54
C PHE A 22 8.17 11.57 10.21
N ASP A 23 8.06 11.92 11.49
CA ASP A 23 9.19 12.36 12.31
C ASP A 23 10.20 11.21 12.53
N LEU A 24 11.47 11.56 12.74
CA LEU A 24 12.64 10.66 12.81
C LEU A 24 12.64 9.69 14.02
N SER A 25 11.53 9.61 14.76
CA SER A 25 11.32 8.70 15.89
C SER A 25 10.38 7.54 15.58
N LEU A 26 9.88 7.42 14.35
CA LEU A 26 8.96 6.34 13.99
C LEU A 26 9.67 4.99 14.02
N THR A 27 8.97 3.99 14.56
CA THR A 27 9.35 2.58 14.46
C THR A 27 8.63 1.91 13.29
N LYS A 28 9.09 0.71 12.91
CA LYS A 28 8.41 -0.13 11.92
C LYS A 28 6.94 -0.38 12.30
N GLU A 29 6.67 -0.55 13.59
CA GLU A 29 5.31 -0.76 14.11
C GLU A 29 4.43 0.48 13.88
N ASP A 30 4.95 1.67 14.18
CA ASP A 30 4.23 2.92 13.97
C ASP A 30 3.87 3.13 12.48
N MET A 31 4.79 2.82 11.57
CA MET A 31 4.52 2.86 10.13
C MET A 31 3.38 1.92 9.72
N LEU A 32 3.37 0.70 10.24
CA LEU A 32 2.30 -0.28 9.98
C LEU A 32 0.96 0.17 10.57
N GLU A 33 0.96 0.85 11.72
CA GLU A 33 -0.27 1.38 12.33
C GLU A 33 -0.87 2.54 11.53
N MET A 34 -0.04 3.38 10.91
CA MET A 34 -0.45 4.53 10.09
C MET A 34 -0.92 4.13 8.69
N MET A 35 -0.43 3.01 8.18
CA MET A 35 -0.67 2.51 6.82
C MET A 35 -2.15 2.46 6.39
N PRO A 36 -3.13 2.04 7.23
CA PRO A 36 -4.53 2.06 6.81
C PRO A 36 -5.04 3.48 6.53
N GLY A 37 -4.57 4.46 7.30
CA GLY A 37 -4.90 5.88 7.09
C GLY A 37 -4.26 6.40 5.81
N LEU A 38 -2.99 6.05 5.58
CA LEU A 38 -2.26 6.41 4.37
C LEU A 38 -2.92 5.84 3.11
N LEU A 39 -3.27 4.55 3.11
CA LEU A 39 -3.93 3.90 1.97
C LEU A 39 -5.25 4.62 1.63
N LEU A 40 -6.07 4.92 2.64
CA LEU A 40 -7.32 5.66 2.45
C LEU A 40 -7.09 7.08 1.95
N PHE A 41 -6.08 7.77 2.47
CA PHE A 41 -5.68 9.09 1.98
C PHE A 41 -5.30 9.02 0.49
N LEU A 42 -4.46 8.07 0.08
CA LEU A 42 -4.04 7.89 -1.32
C LEU A 42 -5.22 7.52 -2.23
N THR A 43 -6.22 6.78 -1.75
CA THR A 43 -7.43 6.53 -2.56
C THR A 43 -8.24 7.79 -2.87
N ARG A 44 -8.05 8.86 -2.09
CA ARG A 44 -8.71 10.17 -2.26
C ARG A 44 -7.83 11.16 -3.00
N ARG A 45 -6.51 11.02 -2.88
CA ARG A 45 -5.49 11.86 -3.51
C ARG A 45 -4.49 11.01 -4.28
N PRO A 46 -4.90 10.37 -5.40
CA PRO A 46 -4.03 9.51 -6.19
C PRO A 46 -2.81 10.24 -6.75
N GLU A 47 -2.88 11.56 -6.92
CA GLU A 47 -1.75 12.41 -7.30
C GLU A 47 -0.61 12.42 -6.26
N MET A 48 -0.87 11.98 -5.03
CA MET A 48 0.10 11.89 -3.94
C MET A 48 0.80 10.54 -3.86
N VAL A 49 0.48 9.57 -4.74
CA VAL A 49 1.10 8.24 -4.71
C VAL A 49 2.60 8.31 -4.90
N ASP A 50 3.09 8.94 -5.97
CA ASP A 50 4.52 9.00 -6.26
C ASP A 50 5.31 9.76 -5.18
N PRO A 51 4.86 10.96 -4.72
CA PRO A 51 5.53 11.66 -3.61
C PRO A 51 5.60 10.85 -2.31
N VAL A 52 4.54 10.09 -1.99
CA VAL A 52 4.52 9.25 -0.80
C VAL A 52 5.47 8.06 -0.95
N ILE A 53 5.50 7.42 -2.11
CA ILE A 53 6.43 6.32 -2.40
C ILE A 53 7.88 6.78 -2.23
N GLU A 54 8.26 7.90 -2.85
CA GLU A 54 9.62 8.46 -2.74
C GLU A 54 10.03 8.67 -1.28
N LYS A 55 9.10 9.23 -0.49
CA LYS A 55 9.34 9.45 0.93
C LYS A 55 9.44 8.15 1.74
N MET A 56 8.56 7.19 1.47
CA MET A 56 8.60 5.88 2.14
C MET A 56 9.90 5.14 1.85
N MET A 57 10.43 5.23 0.62
CA MET A 57 11.73 4.63 0.28
C MET A 57 12.86 5.20 1.12
N ASN A 58 12.95 6.54 1.23
CA ASN A 58 13.98 7.19 2.05
C ASN A 58 13.87 6.79 3.53
N MET A 59 12.65 6.76 4.07
CA MET A 59 12.41 6.35 5.45
C MET A 59 12.80 4.89 5.71
N MET A 60 12.42 3.98 4.82
CA MET A 60 12.74 2.56 4.97
C MET A 60 14.26 2.35 4.96
N ASP A 61 15.00 3.08 4.13
CA ASP A 61 16.47 3.05 4.09
C ASP A 61 17.07 3.58 5.40
N GLU A 62 16.62 4.73 5.90
CA GLU A 62 17.07 5.30 7.18
C GLU A 62 16.81 4.36 8.38
N MET A 63 15.71 3.61 8.33
CA MET A 63 15.31 2.67 9.38
C MET A 63 15.87 1.26 9.18
N ASN A 64 16.63 1.02 8.10
CA ASN A 64 17.15 -0.29 7.71
C ASN A 64 16.02 -1.36 7.66
N ILE A 65 14.89 -1.00 7.05
CA ILE A 65 13.78 -1.90 6.76
C ILE A 65 13.93 -2.43 5.34
N ASP A 66 14.11 -3.74 5.22
CA ASP A 66 14.14 -4.40 3.92
C ASP A 66 12.73 -4.47 3.31
N ALA A 67 12.61 -4.02 2.05
CA ALA A 67 11.41 -4.17 1.25
C ALA A 67 11.30 -5.61 0.72
N ASP A 68 10.79 -6.52 1.55
CA ASP A 68 10.73 -7.94 1.21
C ASP A 68 9.31 -8.55 1.32
N HIS A 69 9.24 -9.86 1.09
CA HIS A 69 7.98 -10.61 1.19
C HIS A 69 7.40 -10.64 2.61
N ASP A 70 8.23 -10.53 3.65
CA ASP A 70 7.77 -10.56 5.04
C ASP A 70 7.15 -9.21 5.41
N LEU A 71 7.76 -8.10 4.99
CA LEU A 71 7.14 -6.78 5.06
C LEU A 71 5.79 -6.77 4.35
N LEU A 72 5.70 -7.31 3.13
CA LEU A 72 4.43 -7.38 2.40
C LEU A 72 3.36 -8.16 3.17
N ILE A 73 3.72 -9.29 3.82
CA ILE A 73 2.80 -10.07 4.66
C ILE A 73 2.32 -9.24 5.86
N GLU A 74 3.24 -8.52 6.53
CA GLU A 74 2.93 -7.66 7.68
C GLU A 74 2.05 -6.45 7.32
N MET A 75 2.13 -5.98 6.07
CA MET A 75 1.30 -4.87 5.57
C MET A 75 -0.14 -5.28 5.23
N MET A 76 -0.40 -6.54 4.87
CA MET A 76 -1.74 -6.98 4.45
C MET A 76 -2.85 -6.78 5.49
N PRO A 77 -2.62 -6.99 6.80
CA PRO A 77 -3.59 -6.58 7.84
C PRO A 77 -4.00 -5.11 7.75
N ALA A 78 -3.08 -4.21 7.42
CA ALA A 78 -3.38 -2.78 7.27
C ALA A 78 -4.24 -2.49 6.05
N VAL A 79 -4.02 -3.20 4.94
CA VAL A 79 -4.87 -3.17 3.74
C VAL A 79 -6.30 -3.60 4.10
N ALA A 80 -6.45 -4.73 4.80
CA ALA A 80 -7.75 -5.22 5.24
C ALA A 80 -8.44 -4.22 6.17
N LYS A 81 -7.70 -3.59 7.09
CA LYS A 81 -8.19 -2.55 8.01
C LYS A 81 -8.64 -1.28 7.27
N ALA A 82 -7.93 -0.87 6.22
CA ALA A 82 -8.33 0.26 5.37
C ALA A 82 -9.68 -0.02 4.69
N ILE A 83 -9.81 -1.21 4.08
CA ILE A 83 -11.04 -1.65 3.43
C ILE A 83 -12.19 -1.73 4.44
N ASP A 84 -11.95 -2.26 5.63
CA ASP A 84 -12.97 -2.36 6.67
C ASP A 84 -13.48 -1.00 7.16
N ARG A 85 -12.57 -0.01 7.28
CA ARG A 85 -12.92 1.36 7.68
C ARG A 85 -13.78 2.05 6.62
N GLU A 86 -13.42 1.92 5.35
CA GLU A 86 -14.14 2.55 4.24
C GLU A 86 -14.29 1.63 3.04
N PRO A 87 -15.26 0.70 3.05
CA PRO A 87 -15.29 -0.33 2.02
C PRO A 87 -15.72 0.21 0.66
N GLY A 88 -16.25 1.45 0.60
CA GLY A 88 -16.52 2.15 -0.66
C GLY A 88 -15.25 2.55 -1.42
N HIS A 89 -14.15 2.72 -0.70
CA HIS A 89 -12.81 2.95 -1.25
C HIS A 89 -12.03 1.65 -1.44
N GLY A 90 -12.54 0.50 -0.99
CA GLY A 90 -11.77 -0.75 -0.95
C GLY A 90 -11.25 -1.22 -2.32
N GLY A 91 -11.99 -0.98 -3.41
CA GLY A 91 -11.49 -1.25 -4.76
C GLY A 91 -10.30 -0.37 -5.15
N LYS A 92 -10.31 0.91 -4.74
CA LYS A 92 -9.21 1.86 -4.98
C LYS A 92 -7.98 1.53 -4.13
N VAL A 93 -8.16 0.97 -2.93
CA VAL A 93 -7.03 0.53 -2.09
C VAL A 93 -6.15 -0.45 -2.87
N PHE A 94 -6.74 -1.42 -3.58
CA PHE A 94 -5.99 -2.33 -4.44
C PHE A 94 -5.32 -1.66 -5.63
N GLU A 95 -5.93 -0.62 -6.21
CA GLU A 95 -5.32 0.15 -7.30
C GLU A 95 -4.09 0.91 -6.83
N ILE A 96 -4.10 1.45 -5.60
CA ILE A 96 -2.95 2.11 -4.97
C ILE A 96 -1.83 1.11 -4.64
N MET A 97 -2.18 -0.12 -4.25
CA MET A 97 -1.17 -1.14 -3.93
C MET A 97 -0.29 -1.51 -5.12
N VAL A 98 -0.81 -1.47 -6.34
CA VAL A 98 -0.03 -1.84 -7.55
C VAL A 98 1.24 -0.98 -7.70
N PRO A 99 1.16 0.35 -7.84
CA PRO A 99 2.36 1.18 -7.98
C PRO A 99 3.25 1.14 -6.74
N MET A 100 2.67 0.99 -5.52
CA MET A 100 3.48 0.81 -4.32
C MET A 100 4.33 -0.46 -4.40
N MET A 101 3.71 -1.61 -4.69
CA MET A 101 4.43 -2.87 -4.83
C MET A 101 5.46 -2.82 -5.96
N GLU A 102 5.15 -2.17 -7.09
CA GLU A 102 6.10 -1.98 -8.19
C GLU A 102 7.31 -1.13 -7.77
N ALA A 103 7.11 -0.05 -7.02
CA ALA A 103 8.20 0.81 -6.58
C ALA A 103 9.16 0.13 -5.59
N PHE A 104 8.66 -0.78 -4.77
CA PHE A 104 9.45 -1.56 -3.82
C PHE A 104 9.96 -2.90 -4.39
N ASP A 105 9.79 -3.14 -5.69
CA ASP A 105 10.07 -4.43 -6.35
C ASP A 105 9.43 -5.65 -5.64
N LEU A 106 8.26 -5.43 -5.05
CA LEU A 106 7.50 -6.44 -4.33
C LEU A 106 6.55 -7.18 -5.28
N LYS A 107 6.53 -8.50 -5.16
CA LYS A 107 5.54 -9.35 -5.84
C LYS A 107 4.90 -10.33 -4.88
N MET A 108 3.63 -10.62 -5.13
CA MET A 108 2.84 -11.59 -4.41
C MET A 108 3.11 -12.99 -4.99
N ASN A 109 4.05 -13.69 -4.37
CA ASN A 109 4.31 -15.09 -4.66
C ASN A 109 3.39 -16.02 -3.83
N TRP A 110 3.57 -17.33 -3.98
CA TRP A 110 2.77 -18.34 -3.27
C TRP A 110 2.92 -18.27 -1.74
N ARG A 111 4.11 -17.95 -1.22
CA ARG A 111 4.35 -17.78 0.23
C ARG A 111 3.52 -16.62 0.76
N VAL A 112 3.60 -15.45 0.14
CA VAL A 112 2.82 -14.27 0.55
C VAL A 112 1.33 -14.59 0.49
N MET A 113 0.86 -15.14 -0.65
CA MET A 113 -0.54 -15.49 -0.84
C MET A 113 -1.07 -16.41 0.27
N ASN A 114 -0.33 -17.46 0.63
CA ASN A 114 -0.78 -18.40 1.65
C ASN A 114 -0.88 -17.81 3.05
N ASN A 115 -0.02 -16.86 3.39
CA ASN A 115 -0.06 -16.18 4.67
C ASN A 115 -1.21 -15.18 4.75
N VAL A 116 -1.54 -14.53 3.62
CA VAL A 116 -2.48 -13.40 3.63
C VAL A 116 -3.89 -13.78 3.18
N LYS A 117 -4.07 -14.92 2.48
CA LYS A 117 -5.38 -15.37 1.95
C LYS A 117 -6.47 -15.42 3.01
N GLY A 118 -6.16 -15.83 4.23
CA GLY A 118 -7.16 -15.95 5.30
C GLY A 118 -7.74 -14.59 5.69
N ILE A 119 -6.89 -13.57 5.76
CA ILE A 119 -7.29 -12.19 6.06
C ILE A 119 -8.06 -11.62 4.87
N MET A 120 -7.49 -11.73 3.66
CA MET A 120 -8.09 -11.16 2.46
C MET A 120 -9.43 -11.81 2.10
N MET A 121 -9.57 -13.12 2.27
CA MET A 121 -10.83 -13.81 2.04
C MET A 121 -11.92 -13.37 3.01
N LYS A 122 -11.59 -13.16 4.30
CA LYS A 122 -12.53 -12.59 5.27
C LYS A 122 -12.99 -11.20 4.85
N THR A 123 -12.06 -10.33 4.42
CA THR A 123 -12.37 -8.99 3.94
C THR A 123 -13.26 -9.02 2.70
N VAL A 124 -12.96 -9.89 1.74
CA VAL A 124 -13.74 -10.07 0.50
C VAL A 124 -15.15 -10.58 0.79
N LEU A 125 -15.30 -11.58 1.66
CA LEU A 125 -16.61 -12.11 2.05
C LEU A 125 -17.46 -11.05 2.77
N LYS A 126 -16.82 -10.20 3.59
CA LYS A 126 -17.48 -9.10 4.29
C LYS A 126 -17.85 -7.96 3.33
N HIS A 127 -17.03 -7.70 2.30
CA HIS A 127 -17.23 -6.62 1.34
C HIS A 127 -17.16 -7.10 -0.13
N PRO A 128 -18.14 -7.87 -0.63
CA PRO A 128 -18.07 -8.50 -1.96
C PRO A 128 -17.87 -7.51 -3.11
N ARG A 129 -18.28 -6.24 -2.93
CA ARG A 129 -18.10 -5.16 -3.92
C ARG A 129 -16.65 -4.89 -4.32
N ILE A 130 -15.67 -5.30 -3.52
CA ILE A 130 -14.25 -5.10 -3.83
C ILE A 130 -13.71 -6.15 -4.82
N ILE A 131 -14.41 -7.28 -4.98
CA ILE A 131 -13.95 -8.43 -5.77
C ILE A 131 -13.55 -8.03 -7.20
N PRO A 132 -14.36 -7.30 -7.99
CA PRO A 132 -14.02 -7.02 -9.38
C PRO A 132 -12.71 -6.23 -9.51
N LYS A 133 -12.50 -5.24 -8.64
CA LYS A 133 -11.28 -4.43 -8.64
C LYS A 133 -10.08 -5.23 -8.16
N MET A 134 -10.22 -5.97 -7.07
CA MET A 134 -9.17 -6.88 -6.57
C MET A 134 -8.73 -7.87 -7.66
N MET A 135 -9.67 -8.53 -8.34
CA MET A 135 -9.36 -9.47 -9.41
C MET A 135 -8.70 -8.80 -10.62
N GLY A 136 -9.06 -7.54 -10.92
CA GLY A 136 -8.42 -6.77 -12.00
C GLY A 136 -6.99 -6.33 -11.69
N THR A 137 -6.65 -6.09 -10.42
CA THR A 137 -5.31 -5.67 -9.98
C THR A 137 -4.41 -6.86 -9.65
N MET A 138 -4.97 -7.98 -9.21
CA MET A 138 -4.23 -9.15 -8.75
C MET A 138 -3.16 -9.62 -9.74
N PRO A 139 -3.41 -9.76 -11.06
CA PRO A 139 -2.36 -10.18 -12.01
C PRO A 139 -1.13 -9.26 -12.02
N LYS A 140 -1.28 -7.97 -11.76
CA LYS A 140 -0.14 -7.02 -11.75
C LYS A 140 0.76 -7.19 -10.52
N MET A 141 0.15 -7.68 -9.43
CA MET A 141 0.82 -7.89 -8.16
C MET A 141 1.46 -9.29 -8.07
N MET A 142 1.06 -10.26 -8.89
CA MET A 142 1.54 -11.64 -8.81
C MET A 142 2.93 -11.83 -9.43
N ASP A 143 3.72 -12.72 -8.83
CA ASP A 143 4.90 -13.30 -9.49
C ASP A 143 4.52 -14.58 -10.26
N PHE A 144 4.54 -14.51 -11.59
CA PHE A 144 4.26 -15.64 -12.47
C PHE A 144 5.49 -16.52 -12.77
N GLY A 145 6.69 -16.11 -12.37
CA GLY A 145 7.91 -16.91 -12.53
C GLY A 145 7.85 -18.21 -11.73
N PHE A 146 7.30 -18.16 -10.52
CA PHE A 146 7.11 -19.33 -9.64
C PHE A 146 6.14 -20.38 -10.22
N LEU A 147 5.06 -19.95 -10.87
CA LEU A 147 4.08 -20.87 -11.47
C LEU A 147 4.70 -21.65 -12.64
N LYS A 148 5.58 -21.04 -13.43
CA LYS A 148 6.29 -21.74 -14.51
C LYS A 148 7.18 -22.86 -13.99
N ASN A 149 7.87 -22.67 -12.86
CA ASN A 149 8.73 -23.70 -12.27
C ASN A 149 7.92 -24.88 -11.72
N ILE A 150 6.75 -24.66 -11.11
CA ILE A 150 5.86 -25.74 -10.66
C ILE A 150 5.35 -26.59 -11.84
N PHE A 151 4.99 -25.97 -12.98
CA PHE A 151 4.54 -26.73 -14.15
C PHE A 151 5.67 -27.43 -14.91
N GLN A 152 6.93 -27.03 -14.69
CA GLN A 152 8.11 -27.70 -15.24
C GLN A 152 8.58 -28.88 -14.38
N GLU A 153 8.34 -28.88 -13.07
CA GLU A 153 8.68 -30.01 -12.18
C GLU A 153 7.65 -31.15 -12.20
N VAL A 154 6.48 -30.94 -12.83
CA VAL A 154 5.40 -31.94 -12.94
C VAL A 154 5.32 -32.59 -14.33
N ASN A 155 6.26 -32.27 -15.24
CA ASN A 155 6.47 -32.96 -16.53
C ASN A 155 7.88 -33.56 -16.61
#